data_AF-A0A9D8VMU1-F1
#
_entry.id   AF-A0A9D8VMU1-F1
#
_cell.length_a   1.000
_cell.length_b   1.000
_cell.length_c   1.000
_cell.angle_alpha   90.00
_cell.angle_beta   90.00
_cell.angle_gamma   90.00
#
_symmetry.space_group_name_H-M   'P 1'
#
loop_
_entity.id
_entity.type
_entity.pdbx_description
1 polymer ?
#
loop_
_entity_poly.entity_id
_entity_poly.type
_entity_poly.pdbx_seq_one_letter_code
_entity_poly.pdbx_strand_id
1 'polypeptide(L)' 'MKTVKCDLCDATASGETFEEWMKALFPHYQQAHPEIVNDPSKTKADGERWMAENRVRFDAAPMD' A
#
# COMPACT_ATOMS: atom_id res chain seq x y z
N MET A 1 0.08 1.43 -16.75
CA MET A 1 -0.22 1.86 -15.36
C MET A 1 -0.88 0.69 -14.67
N LYS A 2 -0.75 0.53 -13.36
CA LYS A 2 -1.49 -0.50 -12.62
C LYS A 2 -2.41 0.15 -11.61
N THR A 3 -3.62 -0.37 -11.49
CA THR A 3 -4.56 -0.03 -10.43
C THR A 3 -4.66 -1.18 -9.45
N VAL A 4 -4.33 -0.93 -8.19
CA VAL A 4 -4.31 -1.96 -7.13
C VAL A 4 -5.18 -1.50 -5.98
N LYS A 5 -6.01 -2.43 -5.50
CA LYS A 5 -6.88 -2.22 -4.33
C LYS A 5 -6.07 -2.23 -3.03
N CYS A 6 -6.49 -1.47 -2.04
CA CYS A 6 -6.03 -1.58 -0.66
C CYS A 6 -6.24 -3.02 -0.14
N ASP A 7 -5.36 -3.49 0.73
CA ASP A 7 -5.45 -4.82 1.38
C ASP A 7 -6.50 -4.85 2.50
N LEU A 8 -6.90 -3.68 3.00
CA LEU A 8 -7.80 -3.56 4.14
C LEU A 8 -9.23 -3.17 3.73
N CYS A 9 -9.42 -2.57 2.55
CA CYS A 9 -10.73 -2.12 2.07
C CYS A 9 -10.80 -2.01 0.54
N ASP A 10 -11.94 -1.55 0.01
CA ASP A 10 -12.23 -1.42 -1.44
C ASP A 10 -11.59 -0.22 -2.15
N ALA A 11 -10.88 0.67 -1.43
CA ALA A 11 -10.21 1.79 -2.07
C ALA A 11 -9.12 1.32 -3.05
N THR A 12 -8.94 2.04 -4.14
CA THR A 12 -7.91 1.75 -5.15
C THR A 12 -6.94 2.90 -5.30
N ALA A 13 -5.69 2.58 -5.58
CA ALA A 13 -4.67 3.54 -5.99
C ALA A 13 -4.04 3.07 -7.30
N SER A 14 -3.56 4.01 -8.11
CA SER A 14 -2.92 3.74 -9.39
C SER A 14 -1.54 4.38 -9.47
N GLY A 15 -0.63 3.76 -10.22
CA GLY A 15 0.71 4.29 -10.48
C GLY A 15 1.38 3.59 -11.67
N GLU A 16 2.33 4.27 -12.32
CA GLU A 16 3.12 3.65 -13.39
C GLU A 16 4.22 2.77 -12.82
N THR A 17 4.84 3.24 -11.74
CA THR A 17 5.80 2.50 -10.92
C THR A 17 5.22 2.15 -9.55
N PHE A 18 5.88 1.22 -8.86
CA PHE A 18 5.51 0.88 -7.49
C PHE A 18 5.67 2.09 -6.56
N GLU A 19 6.74 2.87 -6.71
CA GLU A 19 7.00 4.04 -5.87
C GLU A 19 5.90 5.10 -6.01
N GLU A 20 5.42 5.35 -7.24
CA GLU A 20 4.29 6.26 -7.48
C GLU A 20 2.98 5.71 -6.93
N TRP A 21 2.73 4.42 -7.12
CA TRP A 21 1.55 3.76 -6.57
C TRP A 21 1.54 3.80 -5.04
N MET A 22 2.68 3.54 -4.39
CA MET A 22 2.82 3.65 -2.94
C MET A 22 2.59 5.08 -2.46
N LYS A 23 3.11 6.08 -3.18
CA LYS A 23 2.86 7.49 -2.88
C LYS A 23 1.38 7.85 -3.02
N ALA A 24 0.65 7.22 -3.94
CA ALA A 24 -0.79 7.39 -4.09
C ALA A 24 -1.61 6.63 -3.02
N LEU A 25 -1.15 5.44 -2.61
CA LEU A 25 -1.81 4.61 -1.60
C LEU A 25 -1.61 5.11 -0.17
N PHE A 26 -0.43 5.63 0.16
CA PHE A 26 -0.08 5.98 1.54
C PHE A 26 -1.01 7.03 2.18
N PRO A 27 -1.42 8.12 1.49
CA PRO A 27 -2.40 9.06 2.04
C PRO A 27 -3.75 8.41 2.40
N HIS A 28 -4.17 7.39 1.66
CA HIS A 28 -5.38 6.63 1.98
C HIS A 28 -5.21 5.90 3.32
N TYR A 29 -4.08 5.23 3.54
CA TYR A 29 -3.77 4.58 4.82
C TYR A 29 -3.76 5.56 5.99
N GLN A 30 -3.19 6.75 5.82
CA GLN A 30 -3.15 7.76 6.88
C GLN A 30 -4.54 8.28 7.29
N GLN A 31 -5.51 8.30 6.36
CA GLN A 31 -6.84 8.85 6.59
C GLN A 31 -7.88 7.80 6.97
N ALA A 32 -7.89 6.66 6.27
CA ALA A 32 -8.89 5.61 6.42
C ALA A 32 -8.45 4.49 7.37
N HIS A 33 -7.14 4.31 7.56
CA HIS A 33 -6.56 3.28 8.42
C HIS A 33 -5.50 3.86 9.39
N PRO A 34 -5.80 4.99 10.09
CA PRO A 34 -4.83 5.63 10.99
C PRO A 34 -4.39 4.70 12.12
N GLU A 35 -5.21 3.72 12.49
CA GLU A 35 -4.89 2.68 13.47
C GLU A 35 -3.74 1.80 13.02
N ILE A 36 -3.54 1.58 11.71
CA ILE A 36 -2.45 0.77 11.19
C ILE A 36 -1.15 1.59 11.14
N VAL A 37 -1.25 2.85 10.74
CA VAL A 37 -0.09 3.75 10.61
C VAL A 37 0.46 4.15 11.98
N ASN A 38 -0.40 4.33 12.98
CA ASN A 38 -0.03 4.80 14.32
C ASN A 38 0.02 3.69 15.37
N ASP A 39 -0.05 2.42 14.99
CA ASP A 39 0.01 1.30 15.92
C ASP A 39 1.38 1.25 16.62
N PRO A 40 1.46 1.52 17.94
CA PRO A 40 2.72 1.58 18.66
C PRO A 40 3.38 0.20 18.84
N SER A 41 2.68 -0.89 18.53
CA SER A 41 3.24 -2.24 18.54
C SER A 41 4.04 -2.57 17.28
N LYS A 42 3.88 -1.79 16.20
CA LYS A 42 4.56 -2.03 14.93
C LYS A 42 6.03 -1.69 15.03
N THR A 43 6.84 -2.62 14.54
CA THR A 43 8.29 -2.48 14.47
C THR A 43 8.72 -2.05 13.07
N LYS A 44 9.99 -1.66 12.93
CA LYS A 44 10.60 -1.42 11.60
C LYS A 44 10.47 -2.63 10.68
N ALA A 45 10.61 -3.85 11.22
CA ALA A 45 10.48 -5.09 10.48
C ALA A 45 9.05 -5.29 9.93
N ASP A 46 8.02 -4.85 10.67
CA ASP A 46 6.65 -4.87 10.18
C ASP A 46 6.45 -3.90 9.00
N GLY A 47 7.06 -2.72 9.07
CA GLY A 47 7.06 -1.77 7.95
C GLY A 47 7.77 -2.32 6.71
N GLU A 48 8.93 -2.96 6.88
CA GLU A 48 9.67 -3.60 5.78
C GLU A 48 8.88 -4.75 5.15
N ARG A 49 8.21 -5.58 5.97
CA ARG A 49 7.32 -6.63 5.50
C ARG A 49 6.13 -6.06 4.73
N TRP A 50 5.48 -5.02 5.25
CA TRP A 50 4.37 -4.36 4.55
C TRP A 50 4.80 -3.81 3.19
N MET A 51 6.00 -3.21 3.09
CA MET A 51 6.55 -2.77 1.81
C MET A 51 6.79 -3.92 0.84
N ALA A 52 7.34 -5.05 1.32
CA ALA A 52 7.60 -6.22 0.49
C ALA A 52 6.30 -6.89 0.00
N GLU A 53 5.31 -7.06 0.88
CA GLU A 53 4.00 -7.60 0.54
C GLU A 53 3.28 -6.72 -0.49
N ASN A 54 3.33 -5.41 -0.32
CA ASN A 54 2.77 -4.48 -1.29
C ASN A 54 3.50 -4.50 -2.63
N ARG A 55 4.83 -4.71 -2.66
CA ARG A 55 5.59 -4.90 -3.91
C ARG A 55 5.07 -6.10 -4.68
N VAL A 56 4.91 -7.24 -4.01
CA VAL A 56 4.37 -8.46 -4.62
C VAL A 56 2.97 -8.22 -5.20
N ARG A 57 2.11 -7.50 -4.47
CA ARG A 57 0.75 -7.18 -4.92
C ARG A 57 0.74 -6.28 -6.15
N PHE A 58 1.59 -5.26 -6.19
CA PHE A 58 1.74 -4.40 -7.35
C PHE A 58 2.29 -5.16 -8.56
N ASP A 59 3.30 -6.01 -8.36
CA ASP A 59 3.90 -6.79 -9.44
C ASP A 59 2.91 -7.81 -10.02
N ALA A 60 2.07 -8.43 -9.18
CA ALA A 60 1.04 -9.39 -9.59
C ALA A 60 -0.18 -8.74 -10.25
N ALA A 61 -0.44 -7.46 -10.01
CA ALA A 61 -1.57 -6.76 -10.63
C ALA A 61 -1.37 -6.67 -12.16
N PRO A 62 -2.45 -6.84 -12.95
CA PRO A 62 -2.38 -6.64 -14.39
C PRO A 62 -2.02 -5.19 -14.72
N MET A 63 -1.39 -4.98 -15.88
CA MET A 63 -1.30 -3.66 -16.47
C MET A 63 -2.67 -3.31 -17.05
N ASP A 64 -3.16 -2.12 -16.70
CA ASP A 64 -4.33 -1.50 -17.34
C ASP A 64 -3.98 -0.98 -18.74
#